data_AF-A0A7J2PSJ3-F1
#
_entry.id   AF-A0A7J2PSJ3-F1
#
_cell.length_a   1.000
_cell.length_b   1.000
_cell.length_c   1.000
_cell.angle_alpha   90.00
_cell.angle_beta   90.00
_cell.angle_gamma   90.00
#
_symmetry.space_group_name_H-M   'P 1'
#
loop_
_entity.id
_entity.type
_entity.pdbx_description
1 polymer ?
#
loop_
_entity_poly.entity_id
_entity_poly.type
_entity_poly.pdbx_seq_one_letter_code
_entity_poly.pdbx_strand_id
1 'polypeptide(L)'
;MLKWVNDNSQFRPIESDSDMAEGVFVELNEEDAKWKYFYIKGASLISRRTSLRAANGISKTGYVHPQSNVRYGVDCKLEEEISPYEDMPDNLK
;
A
#
# COMPACT_ATOMS: atom_id res chain seq x y z
N MET A 1 6.42 3.28 -1.54
CA MET A 1 5.00 2.87 -1.57
C MET A 1 4.89 1.42 -2.07
N LEU A 2 3.89 0.67 -1.61
CA LEU A 2 3.61 -0.70 -2.05
C LEU A 2 2.18 -0.81 -2.61
N LYS A 3 1.99 -1.60 -3.66
CA LYS A 3 0.70 -1.93 -4.27
C LYS A 3 0.31 -3.38 -3.98
N TRP A 4 -0.97 -3.61 -3.73
CA TRP A 4 -1.56 -4.93 -3.56
C TRP A 4 -1.65 -5.67 -4.90
N VAL A 5 -1.06 -6.86 -4.96
CA VAL A 5 -1.13 -7.77 -6.11
C VAL A 5 -2.06 -8.92 -5.76
N ASN A 6 -3.24 -8.96 -6.40
CA ASN A 6 -4.28 -9.96 -6.09
C ASN A 6 -3.80 -11.40 -6.31
N ASP A 7 -3.13 -11.67 -7.44
CA ASP A 7 -2.70 -13.02 -7.84
C ASP A 7 -1.87 -13.73 -6.76
N ASN A 8 -1.06 -12.96 -6.05
CA ASN A 8 -0.13 -13.47 -5.05
C ASN A 8 -0.53 -13.07 -3.62
N SER A 9 -1.66 -12.37 -3.45
CA SER A 9 -2.14 -11.85 -2.17
C SER A 9 -1.04 -11.18 -1.32
N GLN A 10 -0.25 -10.30 -1.95
CA GLN A 10 0.87 -9.63 -1.29
C GLN A 10 1.04 -8.19 -1.77
N PHE A 11 1.69 -7.39 -0.93
CA PHE A 11 2.15 -6.05 -1.30
C PHE A 11 3.51 -6.14 -1.98
N ARG A 12 3.68 -5.40 -3.08
CA ARG A 12 4.96 -5.25 -3.79
C ARG A 12 5.28 -3.78 -4.02
N PRO A 13 6.56 -3.39 -4.14
CA PRO A 13 6.92 -2.02 -4.49
C PRO A 13 6.32 -1.67 -5.86
N ILE A 14 5.82 -0.44 -6.00
CA ILE A 14 5.47 0.10 -7.32
C ILE A 14 6.74 0.43 -8.09
N GLU A 15 6.72 0.26 -9.41
CA GLU A 15 7.86 0.56 -10.27
C GLU A 15 7.76 1.96 -10.87
N SER A 16 6.53 2.49 -11.00
CA SER A 16 6.30 3.85 -11.48
C SER A 16 4.97 4.42 -10.97
N ASP A 17 4.81 5.74 -11.08
CA ASP A 17 3.55 6.42 -10.75
C ASP A 17 2.38 5.98 -11.64
N SER A 18 2.65 5.47 -12.84
CA SER A 18 1.63 4.91 -13.73
C SER A 18 0.91 3.68 -13.12
N ASP A 19 1.55 3.00 -12.14
CA ASP A 19 0.95 1.91 -11.38
C ASP A 19 -0.17 2.39 -10.43
N MET A 20 -0.30 3.70 -10.23
CA MET A 20 -1.28 4.34 -9.35
C MET A 20 -2.61 4.66 -10.07
N ALA A 21 -2.88 4.06 -11.23
CA ALA A 21 -4.17 4.25 -11.89
C ALA A 21 -5.34 3.58 -11.14
N GLU A 22 -5.11 2.43 -10.53
CA GLU A 22 -6.10 1.68 -9.75
C GLU A 22 -5.45 0.73 -8.74
N GLY A 23 -6.20 0.37 -7.70
CA GLY A 23 -5.83 -0.70 -6.77
C GLY A 23 -5.82 -0.28 -5.30
N VAL A 24 -5.11 -1.06 -4.49
CA VAL A 24 -4.95 -0.84 -3.06
C VAL A 24 -3.47 -0.67 -2.75
N PHE A 25 -3.15 0.29 -1.88
CA PHE A 25 -1.79 0.72 -1.63
C PHE A 25 -1.52 0.84 -0.13
N VAL A 26 -0.24 0.70 0.23
CA VAL A 26 0.27 1.09 1.53
C VAL A 26 1.54 1.91 1.39
N GLU A 27 1.68 2.92 2.22
CA GLU A 27 2.84 3.80 2.26
C GLU A 27 3.39 3.91 3.68
N LEU A 28 4.71 3.78 3.82
CA LEU A 28 5.38 3.98 5.10
C LEU A 28 5.73 5.46 5.24
N ASN A 29 5.21 6.08 6.29
CA ASN A 29 5.72 7.32 6.84
C ASN A 29 6.59 6.98 8.05
N GLU A 30 7.92 7.05 7.87
CA GLU A 30 8.89 6.72 8.91
C GLU A 30 8.92 7.76 10.04
N GLU A 31 8.68 9.04 9.73
CA GLU A 31 8.70 10.13 10.72
C GLU A 31 7.59 9.95 11.76
N ASP A 32 6.41 9.55 11.31
CA ASP A 32 5.25 9.32 12.18
C ASP A 32 5.11 7.88 12.67
N ALA A 33 6.00 6.97 12.26
CA ALA A 33 5.92 5.52 12.48
C ALA A 33 4.55 4.93 12.08
N LYS A 34 4.12 5.23 10.84
CA LYS A 34 2.80 4.86 10.31
C LYS A 34 2.86 4.20 8.94
N TRP A 35 2.04 3.19 8.76
CA TRP A 35 1.61 2.70 7.46
C TRP A 35 0.26 3.32 7.10
N LYS A 36 0.24 4.11 6.04
CA LYS A 36 -0.97 4.67 5.45
C LYS A 36 -1.54 3.69 4.45
N TYR A 37 -2.75 3.21 4.69
CA TYR A 37 -3.49 2.34 3.78
C TYR A 37 -4.54 3.16 3.03
N PHE A 38 -4.55 3.06 1.71
CA PHE A 38 -5.56 3.72 0.87
C PHE A 38 -5.85 2.90 -0.38
N TYR A 39 -6.94 3.22 -1.07
CA TYR A 39 -7.32 2.54 -2.31
C TYR A 39 -7.94 3.53 -3.28
N ILE A 40 -7.73 3.29 -4.57
CA ILE A 40 -8.31 4.07 -5.65
C ILE A 40 -9.63 3.44 -6.07
N LYS A 41 -10.58 4.29 -6.47
CA LYS A 41 -11.90 3.87 -6.94
C LYS A 41 -11.74 2.82 -8.07
N GLY A 42 -12.37 1.66 -7.90
CA GLY A 42 -12.19 0.50 -8.79
C GLY A 42 -11.67 -0.75 -8.07
N ALA A 43 -10.99 -0.59 -6.94
CA ALA A 43 -10.56 -1.73 -6.11
C ALA A 43 -11.75 -2.51 -5.55
N SER A 44 -11.78 -3.83 -5.81
CA SER A 44 -12.86 -4.70 -5.34
C SER A 44 -12.96 -4.75 -3.81
N LEU A 45 -14.16 -4.99 -3.28
CA LEU A 45 -14.37 -5.16 -1.83
C LEU A 45 -13.52 -6.29 -1.25
N ILE A 46 -13.35 -7.39 -2.00
CA ILE A 46 -12.55 -8.54 -1.59
C ILE A 46 -11.06 -8.14 -1.51
N SER A 47 -10.56 -7.46 -2.53
CA SER A 47 -9.19 -6.95 -2.57
C SER A 47 -8.92 -6.05 -1.37
N ARG A 48 -9.81 -5.09 -1.11
CA ARG A 48 -9.71 -4.17 0.05
C ARG A 48 -9.68 -4.89 1.39
N ARG A 49 -10.56 -5.87 1.62
CA ARG A 49 -10.59 -6.58 2.91
C ARG A 49 -9.37 -7.46 3.12
N THR A 50 -8.89 -8.09 2.05
CA THR A 50 -7.74 -9.01 2.11
C THR A 50 -6.44 -8.24 2.27
N SER A 51 -6.27 -7.17 1.50
CA SER A 51 -5.11 -6.29 1.57
C SER A 51 -5.02 -5.57 2.93
N LEU A 52 -6.14 -5.14 3.51
CA LEU A 52 -6.15 -4.51 4.84
C LEU A 52 -5.63 -5.46 5.93
N ARG A 53 -6.00 -6.75 5.86
CA ARG A 53 -5.46 -7.76 6.78
C ARG A 53 -3.94 -7.92 6.60
N ALA A 54 -3.47 -7.96 5.36
CA ALA A 54 -2.04 -8.04 5.07
C ALA A 54 -1.29 -6.78 5.54
N ALA A 55 -1.86 -5.60 5.35
CA ALA A 55 -1.31 -4.33 5.79
C ALA A 55 -1.18 -4.27 7.33
N ASN A 56 -2.16 -4.79 8.06
CA ASN A 56 -2.10 -4.92 9.52
C ASN A 56 -1.05 -5.95 9.98
N GLY A 57 -0.76 -6.96 9.15
CA GLY A 57 0.38 -7.84 9.35
C GLY A 57 1.70 -7.08 9.23
N ILE A 58 1.87 -6.37 8.10
CA ILE A 58 3.05 -5.53 7.82
C ILE A 58 3.29 -4.50 8.91
N SER A 59 2.24 -3.83 9.41
CA SER A 59 2.40 -2.78 10.41
C SER A 59 3.01 -3.31 11.73
N LYS A 60 2.77 -4.58 12.06
CA LYS A 60 3.34 -5.25 13.23
C LYS A 60 4.74 -5.79 12.94
N THR A 61 4.90 -6.52 11.84
CA THR A 61 6.14 -7.28 11.60
C THR A 61 7.18 -6.54 10.77
N GLY A 62 6.81 -5.41 10.18
CA GLY A 62 7.54 -4.72 9.12
C GLY A 62 7.36 -5.40 7.76
N TYR A 63 7.64 -4.64 6.71
CA TYR A 63 7.76 -5.12 5.33
C TYR A 63 9.22 -5.49 5.04
N VAL A 64 9.44 -6.68 4.46
CA VAL A 64 10.78 -7.11 4.04
C VAL A 64 10.91 -6.88 2.54
N HIS A 65 11.84 -6.02 2.15
CA HIS A 65 12.06 -5.71 0.74
C HIS A 65 12.68 -6.93 0.03
N PRO A 66 12.08 -7.43 -1.07
CA PRO A 66 12.42 -8.73 -1.65
C PRO A 66 13.83 -8.80 -2.22
N GLN A 67 14.40 -7.69 -2.67
CA GLN A 67 15.73 -7.66 -3.28
C GLN A 67 16.85 -7.40 -2.25
N SER A 68 16.61 -6.51 -1.29
CA SER A 68 17.64 -6.08 -0.33
C SER A 68 17.57 -6.84 0.99
N ASN A 69 16.49 -7.58 1.24
CA ASN A 69 16.20 -8.28 2.50
C ASN A 69 16.22 -7.37 3.75
N VAL A 70 16.12 -6.06 3.54
CA VAL A 70 16.00 -5.06 4.61
C VAL A 70 14.55 -4.97 5.04
N ARG A 71 14.33 -4.86 6.34
CA ARG A 71 13.01 -4.72 6.95
C ARG A 71 12.71 -3.28 7.29
N TYR A 72 11.54 -2.81 6.91
CA TYR A 72 11.07 -1.43 7.09
C TYR A 72 9.77 -1.38 7.88
N GLY A 73 9.58 -0.31 8.65
CA GLY A 73 8.30 0.00 9.29
C GLY A 73 7.80 -1.05 10.30
N VAL A 74 8.71 -1.58 11.12
CA VAL A 74 8.38 -2.49 12.23
C VAL A 74 7.67 -1.70 13.34
N ASP A 75 6.70 -2.33 14.02
CA ASP A 75 5.93 -1.74 15.12
C ASP A 75 5.31 -0.36 14.79
N CYS A 76 4.92 -0.18 13.52
CA CYS A 76 4.24 1.02 13.05
C CYS A 76 2.72 0.89 13.18
N LYS A 77 2.03 2.03 13.34
CA LYS A 77 0.56 2.06 13.33
C LYS A 77 0.02 1.93 11.92
N LEU A 78 -1.09 1.22 11.74
CA LEU A 78 -1.83 1.22 10.48
C LEU A 78 -2.95 2.27 10.55
N GLU A 79 -2.96 3.20 9.60
CA GLU A 79 -4.04 4.18 9.44
C GLU A 79 -4.67 4.03 8.06
N GLU A 80 -6.00 3.95 8.01
CA GLU A 80 -6.74 4.00 6.75
C GLU A 80 -7.01 5.45 6.37
N GLU A 81 -6.63 5.86 5.17
CA GLU A 81 -6.82 7.22 4.65
C GLU A 81 -7.67 7.21 3.37
N ILE A 82 -8.29 8.36 3.09
CA ILE A 82 -8.89 8.64 1.78
C ILE A 82 -7.74 8.74 0.77
N SER A 83 -7.90 8.15 -0.41
CA SER A 83 -6.86 8.20 -1.44
C SER A 83 -6.61 9.64 -1.87
N PRO A 84 -5.40 10.20 -1.63
CA PRO A 84 -5.08 11.56 -2.06
C PRO A 84 -4.93 11.66 -3.60
N TYR A 85 -4.94 10.51 -4.28
CA TYR A 85 -4.78 10.37 -5.72
C TYR A 85 -6.12 10.19 -6.47
N GLU A 86 -7.27 10.15 -5.76
CA GLU A 86 -8.57 9.92 -6.42
C GLU A 86 -8.97 11.08 -7.35
N ASP A 87 -8.52 12.31 -7.07
CA ASP A 87 -8.86 13.53 -7.82
C ASP A 87 -7.73 14.04 -8.73
N MET A 88 -6.65 13.27 -8.93
CA MET A 88 -5.56 13.69 -9.82
C MET A 88 -6.02 13.68 -11.29
N PRO A 89 -5.82 14.78 -12.05
CA PRO A 89 -6.27 14.85 -13.44
C PRO A 89 -5.55 13.83 -14.33
N ASP A 90 -6.31 13.18 -15.21
CA ASP A 90 -5.85 12.07 -16.07
C ASP A 90 -4.63 12.42 -16.96
N ASN A 91 -4.34 13.71 -17.16
CA ASN A 91 -3.25 14.18 -18.02
C ASN A 91 -1.86 14.16 -17.36
N LEU A 92 -1.74 13.65 -16.13
CA LEU A 92 -0.47 13.38 -15.44
C LEU A 92 -0.23 11.86 -15.23
N LYS A 93 -1.04 10.99 -15.83
CA LYS A 93 -0.85 9.52 -15.85
C LYS A 93 0.13 9.07 -16.92
#